data_AF-A0AAP4BVS2-F1
#
_entry.id   AF-A0AAP4BVS2-F1
#
_cell.length_a   1.000
_cell.length_b   1.000
_cell.length_c   1.000
_cell.angle_alpha   90.00
_cell.angle_beta   90.00
_cell.angle_gamma   90.00
#
_symmetry.space_group_name_H-M   'P 1'
#
loop_
_entity.id
_entity.type
_entity.pdbx_description
1 polymer ?
#
loop_
_entity_poly.entity_id
_entity_poly.type
_entity_poly.pdbx_seq_one_letter_code
_entity_poly.pdbx_strand_id
1 'polypeptide(L)' 'MTAYDNALMDSTIGLFNSEEIDRPRMRTFASWKEVERATAEWVNWYNTERLHGCINYIPPIEYEAYLLATVEM' A
#
# COMPACT_ATOMS: atom_id res chain seq x y z
N MET A 1 19.06 9.14 3.32
CA MET A 1 17.60 9.10 3.12
C MET A 1 17.17 10.49 2.73
N THR A 2 16.57 10.65 1.55
CA THR A 2 16.28 11.96 0.98
C THR A 2 14.89 12.43 1.42
N ALA A 3 14.61 13.74 1.37
CA ALA A 3 13.28 14.27 1.70
C ALA A 3 12.17 13.70 0.78
N TYR A 4 12.52 13.25 -0.42
CA TYR A 4 11.60 12.64 -1.37
C TYR A 4 11.14 11.26 -0.92
N ASP A 5 12.06 10.42 -0.43
CA ASP A 5 11.73 9.10 0.12
C ASP A 5 10.82 9.22 1.35
N ASN A 6 11.09 10.21 2.20
CA ASN A 6 10.25 10.50 3.37
C ASN A 6 8.85 10.96 2.95
N ALA A 7 8.74 11.87 1.98
CA ALA A 7 7.44 12.36 1.51
C ALA A 7 6.60 11.23 0.88
N LEU A 8 7.23 10.31 0.15
CA LEU A 8 6.58 9.11 -0.37
C LEU A 8 6.08 8.23 0.79
N MET A 9 6.94 7.94 1.76
CA MET A 9 6.58 7.12 2.92
C MET A 9 5.43 7.74 3.73
N ASP A 10 5.48 9.04 3.99
CA ASP A 10 4.44 9.77 4.71
C ASP A 10 3.10 9.75 3.97
N SER A 11 3.13 9.85 2.64
CA SER A 11 1.91 9.74 1.82
C SER A 11 1.27 8.35 1.89
N THR A 12 2.09 7.29 1.89
CA THR A 12 1.63 5.90 2.02
C THR A 12 1.06 5.64 3.42
N ILE A 13 1.69 6.17 4.47
CA ILE A 13 1.19 6.07 5.84
C ILE A 13 -0.14 6.82 5.99
N GLY A 14 -0.27 8.01 5.40
CA GLY A 14 -1.52 8.76 5.37
C GLY A 14 -2.66 8.00 4.69
N LEU A 15 -2.36 7.32 3.57
CA LEU A 15 -3.30 6.45 2.87
C LEU A 15 -3.76 5.27 3.74
N PHE A 16 -2.83 4.57 4.37
CA PHE A 16 -3.13 3.47 5.29
C PHE A 16 -4.07 3.93 6.41
N ASN A 17 -3.73 5.04 7.08
CA ASN A 17 -4.57 5.57 8.15
C ASN A 17 -5.97 5.94 7.63
N SER A 18 -6.07 6.58 6.48
CA SER A 18 -7.36 6.96 5.92
C SER A 18 -8.24 5.76 5.51
N GLU A 19 -7.65 4.65 5.10
CA GLU A 19 -8.36 3.49 4.54
C GLU A 19 -8.69 2.43 5.59
N GLU A 20 -7.77 2.15 6.53
CA GLU A 20 -7.91 1.10 7.54
C GLU A 20 -8.29 1.63 8.93
N ILE A 21 -7.84 2.83 9.30
CA ILE A 21 -8.01 3.37 10.67
C ILE A 21 -9.20 4.35 10.73
N ASP A 22 -9.23 5.33 9.83
CA ASP A 22 -10.21 6.43 9.81
C ASP A 22 -11.48 6.11 9.00
N ARG A 23 -11.62 4.88 8.47
CA ARG A 23 -12.89 4.36 7.93
C ARG A 23 -13.61 3.50 9.00
N PRO A 24 -14.30 4.10 9.98
CA PRO A 24 -14.83 3.44 11.17
C PRO A 24 -16.03 2.50 10.92
N ARG A 25 -16.45 2.24 9.67
CA ARG A 25 -17.66 1.43 9.43
C ARG A 25 -17.46 -0.08 9.59
N MET A 26 -16.24 -0.63 9.73
CA MET A 26 -16.05 -2.08 9.64
C MET A 26 -15.07 -2.76 10.63
N ARG A 27 -14.12 -2.09 11.29
CA ARG A 27 -13.20 -2.77 12.22
C ARG A 27 -12.94 -1.97 13.50
N THR A 28 -13.33 -2.55 14.63
CA THR A 28 -12.81 -2.23 15.96
C THR A 28 -11.72 -3.23 16.29
N PHE A 29 -10.48 -2.77 16.50
CA PHE A 29 -9.38 -3.64 16.88
C PHE A 29 -9.45 -3.92 18.39
N ALA A 30 -9.66 -5.19 18.74
CA ALA A 30 -9.71 -5.65 20.13
C ALA A 30 -8.30 -5.92 20.71
N SER A 31 -7.28 -6.05 19.84
CA SER A 31 -5.89 -6.25 20.28
C SER A 31 -4.86 -5.81 19.23
N TRP A 32 -3.61 -5.61 19.68
CA TRP A 32 -2.47 -5.31 18.81
C TRP A 32 -2.27 -6.35 17.69
N LYS A 33 -2.56 -7.63 17.95
CA LYS A 33 -2.46 -8.70 16.95
C LYS A 33 -3.45 -8.52 15.79
N GLU A 34 -4.62 -7.95 16.07
CA GLU A 34 -5.59 -7.66 15.01
C GLU A 34 -5.15 -6.49 14.14
N VAL A 35 -4.49 -5.50 14.75
CA VAL A 35 -3.86 -4.40 14.00
C VAL A 35 -2.75 -4.94 13.10
N GLU A 36 -1.84 -5.75 13.64
CA GLU A 36 -0.77 -6.38 12.83
C GLU A 36 -1.32 -7.18 11.65
N ARG A 37 -2.37 -7.98 11.90
CA ARG A 37 -3.03 -8.77 10.85
C ARG A 37 -3.69 -7.88 9.81
N ALA A 38 -4.40 -6.83 10.22
CA ALA A 38 -5.03 -5.89 9.31
C ALA A 38 -4.01 -5.12 8.48
N THR A 39 -2.88 -4.72 9.08
CA THR A 39 -1.77 -4.10 8.36
C THR A 39 -1.21 -5.05 7.31
N ALA A 40 -0.98 -6.33 7.65
CA ALA A 40 -0.49 -7.32 6.69
C ALA A 40 -1.49 -7.58 5.56
N GLU A 41 -2.79 -7.68 5.87
CA GLU A 41 -3.87 -7.80 4.88
C GLU A 41 -3.90 -6.59 3.94
N TRP A 42 -3.82 -5.37 4.49
CA TRP A 42 -3.82 -4.14 3.69
C TRP A 42 -2.58 -4.04 2.80
N VAL A 43 -1.39 -4.38 3.31
CA VAL A 43 -0.15 -4.39 2.51
C VAL A 43 -0.23 -5.40 1.38
N ASN A 44 -0.77 -6.60 1.64
CA ASN A 44 -0.97 -7.59 0.59
C ASN A 44 -1.90 -7.04 -0.50
N TRP A 45 -3.10 -6.58 -0.11
CA TRP A 45 -4.08 -6.01 -1.03
C TRP A 45 -3.51 -4.83 -1.83
N TYR A 46 -2.79 -3.92 -1.16
CA TYR A 46 -2.14 -2.77 -1.80
C TYR A 46 -1.21 -3.20 -2.93
N ASN A 47 -0.42 -4.25 -2.72
CA ASN A 47 0.58 -4.68 -3.70
C ASN A 47 0.01 -5.58 -4.80
N THR A 48 -0.96 -6.43 -4.49
CA THR A 48 -1.42 -7.49 -5.40
C THR A 48 -2.74 -7.19 -6.11
N GLU A 49 -3.58 -6.32 -5.56
CA GLU A 49 -4.96 -6.15 -6.01
C GLU A 49 -5.36 -4.69 -6.23
N ARG A 50 -4.69 -3.73 -5.56
CA ARG A 50 -5.04 -2.32 -5.69
C ARG A 50 -4.69 -1.80 -7.08
N LEU A 51 -5.71 -1.35 -7.80
CA LEU A 51 -5.53 -0.75 -9.12
C LEU A 51 -5.20 0.74 -8.99
N HIS A 52 -4.13 1.16 -9.66
CA HIS A 52 -3.68 2.55 -9.66
C HIS A 52 -3.84 3.16 -11.06
N GLY A 53 -4.66 4.20 -11.17
CA GLY A 53 -4.90 4.87 -12.45
C GLY A 53 -3.64 5.52 -13.06
N CYS A 54 -2.64 5.85 -12.25
CA CYS A 54 -1.37 6.42 -12.71
C CYS A 54 -0.42 5.40 -13.37
N ILE A 55 -0.64 4.10 -13.15
CA ILE A 55 0.17 3.02 -13.73
C ILE A 55 -0.66 2.11 -14.64
N ASN A 56 -1.63 2.68 -15.37
CA ASN A 56 -2.50 1.95 -16.30
C ASN A 56 -3.42 0.90 -15.66
N TYR A 57 -3.87 1.13 -14.42
CA TYR A 57 -4.80 0.23 -13.72
C TYR A 57 -4.25 -1.19 -13.54
N ILE A 58 -2.96 -1.31 -13.24
CA ILE A 58 -2.35 -2.57 -12.82
C ILE A 58 -1.95 -2.49 -11.34
N PRO A 59 -1.82 -3.64 -10.64
CA PRO A 59 -1.25 -3.70 -9.31
C PRO A 59 0.21 -3.24 -9.26
N PRO A 60 0.68 -2.65 -8.14
CA PRO A 60 2.07 -2.21 -8.00
C PRO A 60 3.10 -3.30 -8.29
N ILE A 61 2.84 -4.54 -7.86
CA ILE A 61 3.76 -5.66 -8.09
C ILE A 61 3.96 -5.98 -9.58
N GLU A 62 2.90 -5.83 -10.39
CA GLU A 62 2.99 -6.02 -11.84
C GLU A 62 3.77 -4.88 -12.48
N TYR A 63 3.55 -3.65 -12.04
CA TYR A 63 4.30 -2.49 -12.52
C TYR A 63 5.81 -2.60 -12.22
N GLU A 64 6.17 -3.03 -11.01
CA GLU A 64 7.58 -3.29 -10.65
C GLU A 64 8.19 -4.41 -11.52
N ALA A 65 7.44 -5.49 -11.78
CA ALA A 65 7.91 -6.56 -12.65
C ALA A 65 8.17 -6.06 -14.09
N TYR A 66 7.29 -5.22 -14.64
CA TYR A 66 7.50 -4.61 -15.96
C TYR A 66 8.70 -3.66 -15.99
N LEU A 67 8.87 -2.84 -14.95
CA LEU A 67 10.03 -1.95 -14.81
C LEU A 67 11.33 -2.74 -14.75
N LEU A 68 11.42 -3.76 -13.90
CA LEU A 68 12.60 -4.61 -13.79
C LEU A 68 12.92 -5.31 -15.12
N ALA A 69 11.91 -5.85 -15.81
CA ALA A 69 12.08 -6.48 -17.11
C ALA A 69 12.52 -5.49 -18.22
N THR A 70 12.20 -4.21 -18.10
CA THR A 70 12.63 -3.16 -19.05
C THR A 70 14.04 -2.67 -18.77
N VAL A 71 14.47 -2.67 -17.51
CA VAL A 71 15.83 -2.24 -17.09
C VAL A 71 16.89 -3.30 -17.41
N GLU A 72 16.52 -4.57 -17.52
CA GLU A 72 17.44 -5.66 -17.89
C GLU A 72 17.58 -5.93 -19.40
N MET A 73 16.98 -5.08 -20.26
CA MET A 73 17.14 -5.10 -21.73
C MET A 73 18.02 -3.95 -22.22
#